data_AF-A0A5D2RJQ1-F1
#
_entry.id   AF-A0A5D2RJQ1-F1
#
_cell.length_a   1.000
_cell.length_b   1.000
_cell.length_c   1.000
_cell.angle_alpha   90.00
_cell.angle_beta   90.00
_cell.angle_gamma   90.00
#
_symmetry.space_group_name_H-M   'P 1'
#
loop_
_entity.id
_entity.type
_entity.pdbx_description
1 polymer ?
#
loop_
_entity_poly.entity_id
_entity_poly.type
_entity_poly.pdbx_seq_one_letter_code
_entity_poly.pdbx_strand_id
1 'polypeptide(L)'
;MQEESKVKLSSISFKNIHGTSTRLEAVKIICSATLPYVELADIEITHSGPTGPAVSQCSNVKPKVSGKQSLTTCSAPIPAKPTPTA
;
A
#
# COMPACT_ATOMS: atom_id res chain seq x y z
N MET A 1 -6.25 9.22 -23.25
CA MET A 1 -7.34 8.84 -22.33
C MET A 1 -6.79 7.72 -21.46
N GLN A 2 -6.66 7.95 -20.14
CA GLN A 2 -6.32 6.85 -19.23
C GLN A 2 -7.62 6.06 -19.06
N GLU A 3 -7.71 4.91 -19.72
CA GLU A 3 -8.90 4.08 -19.61
C GLU A 3 -8.94 3.52 -18.18
N GLU A 4 -9.92 3.96 -17.42
CA GLU A 4 -10.06 3.58 -16.03
C GLU A 4 -10.57 2.14 -15.97
N SER A 5 -9.88 1.29 -15.21
CA SER A 5 -10.25 -0.12 -15.09
C SER A 5 -11.68 -0.24 -14.56
N LYS A 6 -12.55 -0.90 -15.34
CA LYS A 6 -13.94 -1.22 -14.96
C LYS A 6 -14.05 -2.38 -13.96
N VAL A 7 -12.92 -2.89 -13.48
CA VAL A 7 -12.88 -4.00 -12.52
C VAL A 7 -13.24 -3.51 -11.13
N LYS A 8 -14.31 -4.06 -10.57
CA LYS A 8 -14.75 -3.75 -9.21
C LYS A 8 -14.00 -4.62 -8.20
N LEU A 9 -13.02 -4.02 -7.53
CA LEU A 9 -12.37 -4.63 -6.38
C LEU A 9 -13.27 -4.45 -5.14
N SER A 10 -13.56 -5.54 -4.43
CA SER A 10 -14.42 -5.52 -3.23
C SER A 10 -13.86 -6.48 -2.19
N SER A 11 -13.90 -6.08 -0.92
CA SER A 11 -13.56 -6.94 0.23
C SER A 11 -12.17 -7.58 0.16
N ILE A 12 -11.13 -6.75 -0.04
CA ILE A 12 -9.74 -7.24 -0.02
C ILE A 12 -9.25 -7.27 1.43
N SER A 13 -8.56 -8.33 1.83
CA SER A 13 -7.98 -8.45 3.17
C SER A 13 -6.58 -9.02 3.09
N PHE A 14 -5.60 -8.26 3.59
CA PHE A 14 -4.24 -8.73 3.80
C PHE A 14 -4.05 -8.94 5.29
N LYS A 15 -3.72 -10.17 5.69
CA LYS A 15 -3.58 -10.55 7.10
C LYS A 15 -2.26 -11.29 7.32
N ASN A 16 -1.60 -11.02 8.44
CA ASN A 16 -0.41 -11.77 8.89
C ASN A 16 0.74 -11.74 7.87
N ILE A 17 1.09 -10.54 7.38
CA ILE A 17 2.23 -10.36 6.46
C ILE A 17 3.43 -9.90 7.25
N HIS A 18 4.49 -10.70 7.24
CA HIS A 18 5.71 -10.46 8.00
C HIS A 18 6.93 -10.59 7.10
N GLY A 19 7.93 -9.74 7.29
CA GLY A 19 9.20 -9.88 6.59
C GLY A 19 9.97 -8.58 6.47
N THR A 20 10.89 -8.56 5.50
CA THR A 20 11.77 -7.41 5.27
C THR A 20 11.76 -7.03 3.79
N SER A 21 11.53 -5.75 3.52
CA SER A 21 11.55 -5.17 2.19
C SER A 21 12.84 -4.39 1.96
N THR A 22 13.49 -4.63 0.82
CA THR A 22 14.61 -3.81 0.34
C THR A 22 14.14 -2.49 -0.26
N ARG A 23 12.83 -2.29 -0.47
CA ARG A 23 12.23 -1.02 -0.90
C ARG A 23 11.60 -0.31 0.29
N LEU A 24 11.70 1.03 0.28
CA LEU A 24 11.07 1.87 1.29
C LEU A 24 9.55 1.71 1.28
N GLU A 25 8.94 1.76 0.09
CA GLU A 25 7.51 1.51 -0.11
C GLU A 25 7.18 0.01 -0.10
N ALA A 26 7.12 -0.54 1.11
CA ALA A 26 6.80 -1.95 1.36
C ALA A 26 5.36 -2.32 0.97
N VAL A 27 4.42 -1.38 1.09
CA VAL A 27 3.02 -1.59 0.71
C VAL A 27 2.55 -0.46 -0.19
N LYS A 28 2.05 -0.79 -1.39
CA LYS A 28 1.54 0.19 -2.35
C LYS A 28 0.18 -0.25 -2.86
N ILE A 29 -0.87 0.49 -2.49
CA ILE A 29 -2.25 0.19 -2.86
C ILE A 29 -2.79 1.36 -3.67
N ILE A 30 -2.96 1.17 -4.97
CA ILE A 30 -3.49 2.20 -5.86
C ILE A 30 -4.73 1.62 -6.52
N CYS A 31 -5.87 2.25 -6.29
CA CYS A 31 -7.14 1.83 -6.87
C CYS A 31 -7.62 2.85 -7.92
N SER A 32 -8.49 2.39 -8.83
CA SER A 32 -9.28 3.27 -9.70
C SER A 32 -10.21 4.16 -8.85
N ALA A 33 -10.95 5.10 -9.45
CA ALA A 33 -11.74 6.08 -8.69
C ALA A 33 -12.79 5.46 -7.76
N THR A 34 -13.10 4.17 -7.92
CA THR A 34 -13.96 3.42 -7.00
C THR A 34 -13.18 3.08 -5.73
N LEU A 35 -13.47 3.76 -4.62
CA LEU A 35 -12.91 3.49 -3.29
C LEU A 35 -13.29 2.07 -2.81
N PRO A 36 -12.39 1.06 -2.86
CA PRO A 36 -12.72 -0.28 -2.41
C PRO A 36 -12.53 -0.40 -0.90
N TYR A 37 -13.24 -1.36 -0.30
CA TYR A 37 -12.97 -1.76 1.08
C TYR A 37 -11.77 -2.70 1.11
N VAL A 38 -10.72 -2.27 1.81
CA VAL A 38 -9.48 -3.03 2.01
C VAL A 38 -9.20 -3.15 3.50
N GLU A 39 -8.78 -4.30 3.97
CA GLU A 39 -8.37 -4.53 5.35
C GLU A 39 -6.89 -4.93 5.40
N LEU A 40 -6.13 -4.32 6.29
CA LEU A 40 -4.74 -4.60 6.59
C LEU A 40 -4.65 -5.00 8.07
N ALA A 41 -4.44 -6.28 8.35
CA ALA A 41 -4.31 -6.79 9.70
C ALA A 41 -2.94 -7.44 9.93
N ASP A 42 -2.27 -7.09 11.03
CA ASP A 42 -1.01 -7.73 11.45
C ASP A 42 0.05 -7.72 10.33
N ILE A 43 0.45 -6.50 9.93
CA ILE A 43 1.40 -6.26 8.85
C ILE A 43 2.71 -5.75 9.46
N GLU A 44 3.71 -6.61 9.54
CA GLU A 44 5.04 -6.32 10.06
C GLU A 44 6.09 -6.45 8.95
N ILE A 45 6.21 -5.42 8.11
CA ILE A 45 7.27 -5.35 7.11
C ILE A 45 8.29 -4.30 7.56
N THR A 46 9.54 -4.70 7.71
CA THR A 46 10.64 -3.81 8.04
C THR A 46 11.43 -3.44 6.78
N HIS A 47 11.99 -2.23 6.73
CA HIS A 47 12.92 -1.86 5.67
C HIS A 47 14.35 -2.10 6.15
N SER A 48 15.17 -2.80 5.36
CA SER A 48 16.58 -3.05 5.68
C SER A 48 17.54 -1.99 5.14
N GLY A 49 17.04 -0.96 4.46
CA GLY A 49 17.87 0.09 3.87
C GLY A 49 18.10 1.28 4.80
N PRO A 50 19.07 2.15 4.46
CA PRO A 50 19.43 3.33 5.25
C PRO A 50 18.35 4.43 5.23
N THR A 51 17.34 4.29 4.38
CA THR A 51 16.33 5.31 4.06
C THR A 51 15.22 5.42 5.13
N GLY A 52 15.31 4.65 6.23
CA GLY A 52 14.40 4.73 7.37
C GLY A 52 13.39 3.56 7.44
N PRO A 53 12.31 3.69 8.22
CA PRO A 53 11.32 2.61 8.36
C PRO A 53 10.53 2.39 7.06
N ALA A 54 9.99 1.19 6.90
CA ALA A 54 9.11 0.87 5.78
C ALA A 54 7.87 1.79 5.80
N VAL A 55 7.47 2.27 4.61
CA VAL A 55 6.30 3.12 4.43
C VAL A 55 5.28 2.43 3.54
N SER A 56 4.06 2.96 3.58
CA SER A 56 3.02 2.55 2.64
C SER A 56 2.35 3.71 1.94
N GLN A 57 2.02 3.48 0.67
CA GLN A 57 1.40 4.43 -0.25
C GLN A 57 0.01 3.94 -0.62
N CYS A 58 -0.99 4.83 -0.53
CA CYS A 58 -2.39 4.49 -0.77
C CYS A 58 -3.07 5.55 -1.61
N SER A 59 -3.62 5.19 -2.78
CA SER A 59 -4.42 6.09 -3.63
C SER A 59 -5.84 5.57 -3.79
N ASN A 60 -6.82 6.47 -3.67
CA ASN A 60 -8.24 6.14 -3.86
C ASN A 60 -8.66 4.89 -3.07
N VAL A 61 -8.13 4.73 -1.85
CA VAL A 61 -8.44 3.61 -0.97
C VAL A 61 -8.39 4.08 0.47
N LYS A 62 -9.28 3.52 1.30
CA LYS A 62 -9.28 3.72 2.74
C LYS A 62 -9.13 2.35 3.39
N PRO A 63 -7.90 1.87 3.60
CA PRO A 63 -7.72 0.57 4.23
C PRO A 63 -8.09 0.66 5.70
N LYS A 64 -8.84 -0.32 6.17
CA LYS A 64 -9.05 -0.57 7.58
C LYS A 64 -7.81 -1.25 8.13
N VAL A 65 -7.15 -0.58 9.05
CA VAL A 65 -6.02 -1.11 9.78
C VAL A 65 -6.51 -1.82 11.03
N SER A 66 -5.95 -3.00 11.32
CA SER A 66 -6.18 -3.75 12.56
C SER A 66 -4.91 -4.46 13.02
N GLY A 67 -4.82 -4.77 14.31
CA GLY A 67 -3.69 -5.52 14.86
C GLY A 67 -2.37 -4.74 14.85
N LYS A 68 -1.25 -5.45 14.83
CA LYS A 68 0.07 -4.81 14.93
C LYS A 68 0.57 -4.36 13.57
N GLN A 69 1.09 -3.13 13.51
CA GLN A 69 1.67 -2.58 12.29
C GLN A 69 3.01 -1.93 12.59
N SER A 70 4.05 -2.47 11.95
CA SER A 70 5.41 -1.96 12.11
C SER A 70 5.75 -0.85 11.12
N LEU A 71 4.86 -0.60 10.16
CA LEU A 71 5.00 0.38 9.09
C LEU A 71 3.90 1.43 9.15
N THR A 72 4.21 2.68 8.77
CA THR A 72 3.22 3.76 8.76
C THR A 72 2.25 3.56 7.61
N THR A 73 0.98 3.33 7.92
CA THR A 73 -0.05 3.08 6.91
C THR A 73 -0.49 4.33 6.16
N CYS A 74 -0.47 4.28 4.83
CA CYS A 74 -0.96 5.29 3.90
C CYS A 74 -0.47 6.71 4.16
N SER A 75 0.75 6.86 4.67
CA SER A 75 1.31 8.18 5.01
C SER A 75 2.25 8.74 3.96
N ALA A 76 2.75 7.91 3.03
CA ALA A 76 3.68 8.38 2.01
C ALA A 76 2.92 9.01 0.83
N PRO A 77 3.36 10.20 0.37
CA PRO A 77 2.78 10.81 -0.82
C PRO A 77 3.05 9.91 -2.02
N ILE A 78 2.03 9.74 -2.84
CA ILE A 78 2.10 8.94 -4.06
C ILE A 78 2.68 9.84 -5.14
N PRO A 79 3.80 9.48 -5.76
CA PRO A 79 4.27 10.22 -6.93
C PRO A 79 3.17 10.20 -7.99
N ALA A 80 2.71 11.38 -8.44
CA ALA A 80 1.62 11.54 -9.39
C ALA A 80 1.90 10.95 -10.80
N LYS A 81 3.06 10.34 -10.99
CA LYS A 81 3.47 9.67 -12.22
C LYS A 81 4.08 8.30 -11.86
N PRO A 82 3.56 7.19 -12.39
CA PRO A 82 4.36 5.98 -12.49
C PRO A 82 5.49 6.29 -13.46
N THR A 83 6.65 6.69 -12.95
CA THR A 83 7.84 6.80 -13.78
C THR A 83 8.20 5.38 -14.19
N PRO A 84 8.15 5.00 -15.48
CA PRO A 84 8.71 3.74 -15.91
C PRO A 84 10.20 3.80 -15.54
N THR A 85 10.60 3.03 -14.55
CA THR A 85 12.02 2.77 -14.30
C THR A 85 12.42 1.83 -15.42
N ALA A 86 13.20 2.37 -16.37
CA ALA A 86 13.76 1.64 -17.50
C ALA A 86 14.68 0.51 -17.03
#